data_AF-A0A1H4YEB2-F1
#
_entry.id   AF-A0A1H4YEB2-F1
#
_cell.length_a   1.000
_cell.length_b   1.000
_cell.length_c   1.000
_cell.angle_alpha   90.00
_cell.angle_beta   90.00
_cell.angle_gamma   90.00
#
_symmetry.space_group_name_H-M   'P 1'
#
loop_
_entity.id
_entity.type
_entity.pdbx_description
1 polymer ?
#
loop_
_entity_poly.entity_id
_entity_poly.type
_entity_poly.pdbx_seq_one_letter_code
_entity_poly.pdbx_strand_id
1 'polypeptide(L)'
;MRRLLSCLLLCLLPLIAQSSEAPRPKIGLVLSGGAARGLAHVGVLKALEEQGIRIDAIAGTSMGAVIGGLYASGYKIDELEKLALNIDWKQALSDAPPREDVPFRRKQVRISVNVTERFANT
;
A
#
# COMPACT_ATOMS: atom_id res chain seq x y z
N MET A 1 13.92 -59.22 19.27
CA MET A 1 14.34 -57.86 18.83
C MET A 1 13.82 -57.47 17.43
N ARG A 2 13.89 -58.34 16.40
CA ARG A 2 13.36 -58.04 15.05
C ARG A 2 11.85 -57.73 14.99
N ARG A 3 11.03 -58.36 15.84
CA ARG A 3 9.58 -58.10 15.92
C ARG A 3 9.20 -56.77 16.59
N LEU A 4 10.07 -56.25 17.47
CA LEU A 4 9.90 -54.93 18.09
C LEU A 4 10.26 -53.81 17.10
N LEU A 5 11.34 -54.02 16.32
CA LEU A 5 11.73 -53.09 15.25
C LEU A 5 10.67 -53.00 14.14
N SER A 6 10.04 -54.12 13.77
CA SER A 6 8.98 -54.13 12.75
C SER A 6 7.72 -53.40 13.22
N CYS A 7 7.33 -53.53 14.50
CA CYS A 7 6.20 -52.78 15.06
C CYS A 7 6.49 -51.27 15.13
N LEU A 8 7.71 -50.88 15.52
CA LEU A 8 8.11 -49.48 15.55
C LEU A 8 8.08 -48.85 14.14
N LEU A 9 8.55 -49.59 13.13
CA LEU A 9 8.53 -49.16 11.73
C LEU A 9 7.09 -49.07 11.18
N LEU A 10 6.21 -50.01 11.56
CA LEU A 10 4.79 -50.01 11.17
C LEU A 10 4.01 -48.86 11.82
N CYS A 11 4.36 -48.46 13.05
CA CYS A 11 3.74 -47.34 13.75
C CYS A 11 4.20 -45.96 13.23
N LEU A 12 5.36 -45.87 12.57
CA LEU A 12 5.87 -44.63 11.97
C LEU A 12 5.37 -44.39 10.53
N LEU A 13 4.91 -45.44 9.84
CA LEU A 13 4.32 -45.37 8.48
C LEU A 13 3.10 -44.43 8.35
N PRO A 14 2.11 -44.42 9.26
CA PRO A 14 0.97 -43.49 9.15
C PRO A 14 1.33 -42.04 9.45
N LEU A 15 2.54 -41.73 9.95
CA LEU A 15 3.00 -40.34 10.13
C LEU A 15 3.41 -39.70 8.78
N ILE A 16 3.64 -40.51 7.75
CA ILE A 16 4.00 -40.09 6.38
C ILE A 16 2.76 -40.02 5.49
N ALA A 17 1.58 -40.43 5.99
CA ALA A 17 0.31 -40.23 5.30
C ALA A 17 -0.02 -38.73 5.31
N GLN A 18 0.53 -38.03 4.33
CA GLN A 18 0.43 -36.60 4.13
C GLN A 18 -1.04 -36.15 4.18
N SER A 19 -1.31 -35.24 5.11
CA SER A 19 -2.46 -34.35 5.05
C SER A 19 -2.40 -33.57 3.73
N SER A 20 -3.16 -34.01 2.74
CA SER A 20 -3.47 -33.22 1.55
C SER A 20 -4.38 -32.07 1.99
N GLU A 21 -3.79 -31.02 2.56
CA GLU A 21 -4.52 -29.81 2.88
C GLU A 21 -4.95 -29.17 1.56
N ALA A 22 -6.26 -28.97 1.40
CA ALA A 22 -6.80 -28.34 0.21
C ALA A 22 -6.10 -26.98 0.02
N PRO A 23 -5.66 -26.63 -1.20
CA PRO A 23 -4.96 -25.38 -1.42
C PRO A 23 -5.82 -24.23 -0.93
N ARG A 24 -5.24 -23.36 -0.10
CA ARG A 24 -5.95 -22.20 0.43
C ARG A 24 -6.52 -21.35 -0.71
N PRO A 25 -7.67 -20.68 -0.51
CA PRO A 25 -8.16 -19.69 -1.46
C PRO A 25 -7.10 -18.62 -1.74
N LYS A 26 -6.98 -18.22 -3.02
CA LYS A 26 -6.17 -17.07 -3.41
C LYS A 26 -7.00 -15.79 -3.25
N ILE A 27 -6.40 -14.76 -2.65
CA ILE A 27 -7.09 -13.50 -2.35
C ILE A 27 -6.46 -12.38 -3.18
N GLY A 28 -7.27 -11.77 -4.06
CA GLY A 28 -6.90 -10.55 -4.78
C GLY A 28 -7.50 -9.31 -4.10
N LEU A 29 -6.69 -8.29 -3.88
CA LEU A 29 -7.10 -6.99 -3.33
C LEU A 29 -7.06 -5.92 -4.42
N VAL A 30 -8.13 -5.13 -4.55
CA VAL A 30 -8.22 -4.03 -5.52
C VAL A 30 -8.36 -2.70 -4.79
N LEU A 31 -7.42 -1.79 -5.03
CA LEU A 31 -7.34 -0.49 -4.36
C LEU A 31 -7.65 0.65 -5.34
N SER A 32 -8.77 1.34 -5.13
CA SER A 32 -9.16 2.49 -5.95
C SER A 32 -8.24 3.71 -5.76
N GLY A 33 -8.33 4.68 -6.67
CA GLY A 33 -7.72 6.00 -6.48
C GLY A 33 -8.48 6.84 -5.44
N GLY A 34 -7.86 7.93 -4.98
CA GLY A 34 -8.50 8.82 -4.00
C GLY A 34 -7.67 10.04 -3.58
N ALA A 35 -6.61 10.38 -4.34
CA ALA A 35 -5.63 11.40 -3.97
C ALA A 35 -5.17 11.24 -2.51
N ALA A 36 -5.12 12.31 -1.71
CA ALA A 36 -4.72 12.26 -0.31
C ALA A 36 -5.61 11.36 0.56
N ARG A 37 -6.88 11.16 0.21
CA ARG A 37 -7.78 10.25 0.97
C ARG A 37 -7.43 8.78 0.74
N GLY A 38 -6.68 8.47 -0.32
CA GLY A 38 -6.21 7.12 -0.61
C GLY A 38 -5.24 6.55 0.44
N LEU A 39 -4.75 7.37 1.37
CA LEU A 39 -3.97 6.90 2.53
C LEU A 39 -4.76 5.96 3.45
N ALA A 40 -6.10 6.02 3.40
CA ALA A 40 -6.96 5.08 4.10
C ALA A 40 -6.69 3.61 3.72
N HIS A 41 -6.12 3.34 2.53
CA HIS A 41 -5.73 1.99 2.12
C HIS A 41 -4.67 1.37 3.05
N VAL A 42 -3.84 2.17 3.72
CA VAL A 42 -2.90 1.66 4.73
C VAL A 42 -3.66 1.04 5.91
N GLY A 43 -4.75 1.68 6.35
CA GLY A 43 -5.62 1.15 7.40
C GLY A 43 -6.36 -0.12 6.99
N VAL A 44 -6.76 -0.22 5.71
CA VAL A 44 -7.35 -1.47 5.17
C VAL A 44 -6.33 -2.61 5.22
N LEU A 45 -5.09 -2.36 4.75
CA LEU A 45 -4.03 -3.37 4.78
C LEU A 45 -3.73 -3.83 6.22
N LYS A 46 -3.66 -2.88 7.17
CA LYS A 46 -3.50 -3.17 8.60
C LYS A 46 -4.59 -4.08 9.14
N ALA A 47 -5.86 -3.74 8.89
CA ALA A 47 -6.98 -4.55 9.35
C ALA A 47 -6.94 -5.97 8.74
N LEU A 48 -6.55 -6.10 7.47
CA LEU A 48 -6.40 -7.42 6.83
C LEU A 48 -5.28 -8.24 7.47
N GLU A 49 -4.12 -7.64 7.75
CA GLU A 49 -3.01 -8.32 8.45
C GLU A 49 -3.41 -8.74 9.88
N GLU A 50 -4.09 -7.87 10.63
CA GLU A 50 -4.59 -8.17 11.98
C GLU A 50 -5.56 -9.34 12.00
N GLN A 51 -6.31 -9.56 10.92
CA GLN A 51 -7.20 -10.72 10.75
C GLN A 51 -6.49 -11.95 10.14
N GLY A 52 -5.19 -11.88 9.88
CA GLY A 52 -4.42 -12.97 9.27
C GLY A 52 -4.79 -13.24 7.80
N ILE A 53 -5.40 -12.26 7.12
CA ILE A 53 -5.80 -12.40 5.72
C ILE A 53 -4.58 -12.22 4.82
N ARG A 54 -4.12 -13.31 4.20
CA ARG A 54 -2.99 -13.29 3.27
C ARG A 54 -3.45 -12.85 1.87
N ILE A 55 -2.93 -11.71 1.41
CA ILE A 55 -3.16 -11.18 0.06
C ILE A 55 -2.16 -11.81 -0.92
N ASP A 56 -2.65 -12.30 -2.06
CA ASP A 56 -1.84 -12.95 -3.10
C ASP A 56 -1.54 -12.06 -4.30
N ALA A 57 -2.44 -11.12 -4.58
CA ALA A 57 -2.31 -10.20 -5.69
C ALA A 57 -2.94 -8.86 -5.31
N ILE A 58 -2.32 -7.78 -5.76
CA ILE A 58 -2.83 -6.43 -5.56
C ILE A 58 -2.93 -5.74 -6.92
N ALA A 59 -4.07 -5.14 -7.18
CA ALA A 59 -4.26 -4.19 -8.27
C ALA A 59 -4.61 -2.82 -7.67
N GLY A 60 -4.12 -1.75 -8.26
CA GLY A 60 -4.45 -0.42 -7.78
C GLY A 60 -4.37 0.68 -8.84
N THR A 61 -5.06 1.79 -8.57
CA THR A 61 -5.08 2.98 -9.43
C THR A 61 -4.63 4.21 -8.64
N SER A 62 -3.75 5.05 -9.21
CA SER A 62 -3.24 6.28 -8.59
C SER A 62 -2.71 6.00 -7.17
N MET A 63 -3.25 6.63 -6.12
CA MET A 63 -2.82 6.39 -4.74
C MET A 63 -2.95 4.91 -4.32
N GLY A 64 -3.97 4.19 -4.80
CA GLY A 64 -4.10 2.75 -4.55
C GLY A 64 -2.97 1.94 -5.19
N ALA A 65 -2.45 2.36 -6.35
CA ALA A 65 -1.28 1.74 -6.98
C ALA A 65 0.00 2.02 -6.18
N VAL A 66 0.16 3.24 -5.67
CA VAL A 66 1.31 3.63 -4.85
C VAL A 66 1.35 2.81 -3.56
N ILE A 67 0.27 2.84 -2.77
CA ILE A 67 0.21 2.11 -1.49
C ILE A 67 0.26 0.60 -1.72
N GLY A 68 -0.54 0.09 -2.65
CA GLY A 68 -0.58 -1.34 -2.98
C GLY A 68 0.75 -1.87 -3.51
N GLY A 69 1.45 -1.09 -4.34
CA GLY A 69 2.76 -1.42 -4.88
C GLY A 69 3.86 -1.42 -3.82
N LEU A 70 3.88 -0.43 -2.93
CA LEU A 70 4.83 -0.39 -1.81
C LEU A 70 4.62 -1.57 -0.87
N TYR A 71 3.37 -1.86 -0.49
CA TYR A 71 3.05 -3.02 0.34
C TYR A 71 3.47 -4.34 -0.35
N ALA A 72 3.13 -4.52 -1.63
CA ALA A 72 3.54 -5.70 -2.41
C ALA A 72 5.07 -5.83 -2.57
N SER A 73 5.81 -4.72 -2.46
CA SER A 73 7.28 -4.69 -2.48
C SER A 73 7.92 -5.05 -1.13
N GLY A 74 7.11 -5.35 -0.11
CA GLY A 74 7.57 -5.81 1.21
C GLY A 74 7.67 -4.72 2.28
N TYR A 75 7.12 -3.53 2.04
CA TYR A 75 7.04 -2.50 3.09
C TYR A 75 6.08 -2.95 4.19
N LYS A 76 6.51 -2.78 5.44
CA LYS A 76 5.66 -3.04 6.61
C LYS A 76 4.62 -1.94 6.76
N ILE A 77 3.48 -2.29 7.38
CA ILE A 77 2.40 -1.33 7.67
C ILE A 77 2.92 -0.10 8.42
N ASP A 78 3.77 -0.26 9.44
CA ASP A 78 4.33 0.86 10.20
C ASP A 78 5.19 1.81 9.34
N GLU A 79 5.86 1.27 8.31
CA GLU A 79 6.66 2.07 7.38
C GLU A 79 5.75 2.86 6.43
N LEU A 80 4.66 2.22 5.97
CA LEU A 80 3.63 2.88 5.17
C LEU A 80 2.90 3.97 5.96
N GLU A 81 2.59 3.73 7.24
CA GLU A 81 2.00 4.72 8.14
C GLU A 81 2.94 5.93 8.34
N LYS A 82 4.23 5.68 8.59
CA LYS A 82 5.23 6.76 8.69
C LYS A 82 5.35 7.55 7.40
N LEU A 83 5.37 6.86 6.26
CA LEU A 83 5.42 7.53 4.96
C LEU A 83 4.15 8.38 4.73
N ALA A 84 2.99 7.83 5.09
CA ALA A 84 1.71 8.51 5.02
C ALA A 84 1.67 9.82 5.84
N LEU A 85 2.30 9.82 7.02
CA LEU A 85 2.29 10.98 7.92
C LEU A 85 3.34 12.04 7.59
N ASN A 86 4.46 11.66 6.98
CA ASN A 86 5.62 12.56 6.80
C ASN A 86 5.72 13.17 5.39
N ILE A 87 4.92 12.73 4.42
CA ILE A 87 4.89 13.32 3.08
C ILE A 87 4.10 14.63 3.10
N ASP A 88 4.64 15.67 2.44
CA ASP A 88 3.87 16.85 2.07
C ASP A 88 2.94 16.51 0.90
N TRP A 89 1.73 16.05 1.22
CA TRP A 89 0.73 15.66 0.23
C TRP A 89 0.26 16.82 -0.64
N LYS A 90 0.35 18.07 -0.13
CA LYS A 90 -0.04 19.24 -0.90
C LYS A 90 0.95 19.47 -2.04
N GLN A 91 2.24 19.25 -1.78
CA GLN A 91 3.27 19.28 -2.81
C GLN A 91 3.22 18.04 -3.71
N ALA A 92 3.13 16.84 -3.13
CA ALA A 92 3.16 15.58 -3.87
C ALA A 92 1.99 15.41 -4.85
N LEU A 93 0.85 16.04 -4.57
CA LEU A 93 -0.35 16.02 -5.43
C LEU A 93 -0.54 17.32 -6.23
N SER A 94 0.45 18.22 -6.23
CA SER A 94 0.36 19.47 -6.98
C SER A 94 0.78 19.28 -8.43
N ASP A 95 -0.07 19.70 -9.36
CA ASP A 95 0.30 19.84 -10.78
C ASP A 95 1.11 21.13 -11.05
N ALA A 96 1.33 21.96 -10.03
CA ALA A 96 2.10 23.17 -10.19
C ALA A 96 3.60 22.82 -10.34
N PRO A 97 4.26 23.25 -11.43
CA PRO A 97 5.70 23.03 -11.55
C PRO A 97 6.43 23.75 -10.41
N PRO A 98 7.62 23.24 -10.01
CA PRO A 98 8.49 23.92 -9.05
C PRO A 98 8.64 25.39 -9.41
N ARG A 99 8.70 26.27 -8.40
CA ARG A 99 8.81 27.72 -8.64
C ARG A 99 9.98 28.07 -9.56
N GLU A 100 11.04 27.28 -9.54
CA GLU A 100 12.24 27.46 -10.36
C GLU A 100 11.91 27.32 -11.85
N ASP A 101 11.07 26.35 -12.21
CA ASP A 101 10.70 26.01 -13.60
C ASP A 101 9.62 26.92 -14.19
N VAL A 102 9.04 27.83 -13.39
CA VAL A 102 8.04 28.78 -13.88
C VAL A 102 8.74 29.97 -14.57
N PRO A 103 8.48 30.24 -15.87
CA PRO A 103 9.07 31.39 -16.56
C PRO A 103 8.73 32.71 -15.87
N PHE A 104 9.70 33.63 -15.82
CA PHE A 104 9.59 34.90 -15.10
C PHE A 104 8.32 35.70 -15.46
N ARG A 105 7.92 35.70 -16.74
CA ARG A 105 6.68 36.34 -17.21
C ARG A 105 5.42 35.79 -16.52
N ARG A 106 5.36 34.47 -16.32
CA ARG A 106 4.20 33.80 -15.68
C ARG A 106 4.18 34.06 -14.17
N LYS A 107 5.36 34.27 -13.55
CA LYS A 107 5.48 34.74 -12.16
C LYS A 107 4.94 36.17 -12.00
N GLN A 108 5.32 37.09 -12.89
CA GLN A 108 4.81 38.48 -12.87
C GLN A 108 3.28 38.54 -13.03
N VAL A 109 2.70 37.82 -13.99
CA VAL A 109 1.25 37.82 -14.20
C VAL A 109 0.50 37.34 -12.95
N ARG A 110 0.95 36.26 -12.30
CA ARG A 110 0.30 35.75 -11.07
C ARG A 110 0.45 36.71 -9.89
N ILE A 111 1.56 37.44 -9.78
CA ILE A 111 1.73 38.49 -8.76
C ILE A 111 0.76 39.63 -9.01
N SER A 112 0.60 40.09 -10.26
CA SER A 112 -0.33 41.16 -10.61
C SER A 112 -1.78 40.80 -10.26
N VAL A 113 -2.23 39.57 -10.56
CA VAL A 113 -3.59 39.13 -10.22
C VAL A 113 -3.81 39.10 -8.70
N ASN A 114 -2.88 38.53 -7.93
CA ASN A 114 -2.99 38.46 -6.47
C ASN A 114 -3.02 39.85 -5.80
N VAL A 115 -2.31 40.83 -6.38
CA VAL A 115 -2.31 42.21 -5.90
C VAL A 115 -3.65 42.88 -6.21
N THR A 116 -4.18 42.71 -7.42
CA THR A 116 -5.49 43.27 -7.80
C THR A 116 -6.63 42.70 -6.97
N GLU A 117 -6.64 41.39 -6.69
CA GLU A 117 -7.66 40.78 -5.81
C GLU A 117 -7.58 41.26 -4.36
N ARG A 118 -6.37 41.55 -3.85
CA ARG A 118 -6.19 42.11 -2.51
C ARG A 118 -6.76 43.52 -2.36
N PHE A 119 -6.76 44.32 -3.43
CA PHE A 119 -7.32 45.67 -3.42
C PHE A 119 -8.83 45.69 -3.73
N ALA A 120 -9.34 44.70 -4.47
CA ALA A 120 -10.77 44.61 -4.80
C ALA A 120 -11.67 44.15 -3.63
N ASN A 121 -11.10 43.60 -2.56
CA ASN A 121 -11.81 43.08 -1.38
C ASN A 121 -11.70 43.99 -0.13
N THR A 122 -11.35 45.26 -0.33
CA THR A 122 -11.34 46.33 0.69
C THR A 122 -12.30 47.43 0.28
#